data_AF-A0A4P1RJS9-F1
#
_entry.id   AF-A0A4P1RJS9-F1
#
_cell.length_a   1.000
_cell.length_b   1.000
_cell.length_c   1.000
_cell.angle_alpha   90.00
_cell.angle_beta   90.00
_cell.angle_gamma   90.00
#
_symmetry.space_group_name_H-M   'P 1'
#
loop_
_entity.id
_entity.type
_entity.pdbx_description
1 polymer ?
#
loop_
_entity_poly.entity_id
_entity_poly.type
_entity_poly.pdbx_seq_one_letter_code
_entity_poly.pdbx_strand_id
1 'polypeptide(L)'
;MILQLTTTRNASGDVVQPSIPRQALQILIAMFVMDTWQYFVHRYMHQNKFLYRHVHSQHHRLVAPYAVGALYNHPIEGLLLDTVGGAISYLASGMTARTAVLFFCFAVVKTVDDHCGLWLPGNIFHLLFQNNTAYHDIHHQLKGLKYNYSQPFFPIWDKVLGTYMPFNLVTRPEGGLEARPVKD
;
A
#
# COMPACT_ATOMS: atom_id res chain seq x y z
N MET A 1 22.76 -1.85 -16.55
CA MET A 1 23.20 -0.59 -15.89
C MET A 1 22.53 -0.36 -14.54
N ILE A 2 21.20 -0.46 -14.40
CA ILE A 2 20.48 -0.20 -13.12
C ILE A 2 20.93 -1.11 -11.95
N LEU A 3 21.14 -2.42 -12.18
CA LEU A 3 21.61 -3.33 -11.12
C LEU A 3 22.97 -2.93 -10.52
N GLN A 4 23.82 -2.21 -11.25
CA GLN A 4 25.12 -1.76 -10.73
C GLN A 4 25.01 -0.57 -9.76
N LEU A 5 23.84 0.09 -9.70
CA LEU A 5 23.62 1.23 -8.79
C LEU A 5 23.34 0.79 -7.35
N THR A 6 22.78 -0.41 -7.16
CA THR A 6 22.33 -0.88 -5.83
C THR A 6 23.04 -2.15 -5.36
N THR A 7 23.98 -2.68 -6.15
CA THR A 7 24.72 -3.90 -5.79
C THR A 7 26.22 -3.68 -5.83
N THR A 8 26.90 -4.14 -4.78
CA THR A 8 28.35 -4.26 -4.73
C THR A 8 28.77 -5.69 -5.04
N ARG A 9 29.83 -5.87 -5.83
CA ARG A 9 30.38 -7.19 -6.15
C ARG A 9 31.73 -7.40 -5.46
N ASN A 10 32.02 -8.63 -5.04
CA ASN A 10 33.34 -9.00 -4.52
C ASN A 10 34.34 -9.22 -5.70
N ALA A 11 35.59 -9.53 -5.37
CA ALA A 11 36.63 -9.80 -6.37
C ALA A 11 36.31 -10.99 -7.29
N SER A 12 35.50 -11.94 -6.81
CA SER A 12 35.02 -13.11 -7.56
C SER A 12 33.82 -12.80 -8.47
N GLY A 13 33.26 -11.58 -8.39
CA GLY A 13 32.10 -11.14 -9.18
C GLY A 13 30.74 -11.41 -8.52
N ASP A 14 30.70 -11.99 -7.33
CA ASP A 14 29.47 -12.30 -6.59
C ASP A 14 28.85 -11.06 -5.97
N VAL A 15 27.52 -10.99 -5.97
CA VAL A 15 26.77 -9.92 -5.28
C VAL A 15 26.90 -10.07 -3.78
N VAL A 16 27.49 -9.07 -3.12
CA VAL A 16 27.61 -9.00 -1.67
C VAL A 16 26.29 -8.51 -1.08
N GLN A 17 25.72 -9.29 -0.15
CA GLN A 17 24.51 -8.90 0.56
C GLN A 17 24.84 -7.98 1.75
N PRO A 18 24.08 -6.89 1.96
CA PRO A 18 24.19 -6.09 3.16
C PRO A 18 23.88 -6.91 4.43
N SER A 19 24.39 -6.46 5.57
CA SER A 19 24.03 -7.06 6.86
C SER A 19 22.51 -6.99 7.11
N ILE A 20 21.97 -7.89 7.92
CA ILE A 20 20.54 -7.93 8.23
C ILE A 20 19.99 -6.58 8.75
N PRO A 21 20.66 -5.86 9.66
CA PRO A 21 20.19 -4.53 10.10
C PRO A 21 20.13 -3.51 8.95
N ARG A 22 21.10 -3.57 8.03
CA ARG A 22 21.10 -2.69 6.85
C ARG A 22 19.94 -3.05 5.92
N GLN A 23 19.68 -4.33 5.67
CA GLN A 23 18.53 -4.75 4.87
C GLN A 23 17.20 -4.32 5.51
N ALA A 24 17.06 -4.43 6.83
CA ALA A 24 15.88 -3.95 7.55
C ALA A 24 15.69 -2.44 7.39
N LEU A 25 16.75 -1.64 7.53
CA LEU A 25 16.70 -0.20 7.28
C LEU A 25 16.31 0.12 5.84
N GLN A 26 16.86 -0.61 4.86
CA GLN A 26 16.51 -0.43 3.45
C GLN A 26 15.03 -0.73 3.17
N ILE A 27 14.48 -1.77 3.80
CA ILE A 27 13.06 -2.10 3.73
C ILE A 27 12.21 -0.98 4.33
N LEU A 28 12.58 -0.45 5.51
CA LEU A 28 11.86 0.67 6.13
C LEU A 28 11.88 1.93 5.27
N ILE A 29 13.02 2.25 4.67
CA ILE A 29 13.13 3.37 3.70
C ILE A 29 12.21 3.12 2.50
N ALA A 30 12.22 1.91 1.95
CA ALA A 30 11.38 1.57 0.81
C ALA A 30 9.87 1.64 1.13
N MET A 31 9.45 1.20 2.31
CA MET A 31 8.07 1.36 2.78
C MET A 31 7.66 2.83 2.83
N PHE A 32 8.50 3.68 3.43
CA PHE A 32 8.21 5.11 3.54
C PHE A 32 8.15 5.80 2.16
N VAL A 33 9.08 5.47 1.26
CA VAL A 33 9.11 6.01 -0.10
C VAL A 33 7.89 5.54 -0.90
N MET A 34 7.52 4.27 -0.79
CA MET A 34 6.33 3.70 -1.44
C MET A 34 5.05 4.37 -0.97
N ASP A 35 4.85 4.46 0.35
CA ASP A 35 3.69 5.12 0.95
C ASP A 35 3.58 6.58 0.50
N THR A 36 4.72 7.28 0.45
CA THR A 36 4.77 8.67 -0.01
C THR A 36 4.34 8.79 -1.46
N TRP A 37 4.95 8.02 -2.35
CA TRP A 37 4.61 8.05 -3.76
C TRP A 37 3.14 7.69 -4.00
N GLN A 38 2.70 6.56 -3.44
CA GLN A 38 1.36 6.05 -3.66
C GLN A 38 0.30 6.99 -3.06
N TYR A 39 0.52 7.56 -1.87
CA TYR A 39 -0.42 8.53 -1.31
C TYR A 39 -0.68 9.70 -2.25
N PHE A 40 0.37 10.36 -2.75
CA PHE A 40 0.21 11.56 -3.57
C PHE A 40 -0.41 11.25 -4.93
N VAL A 41 0.01 10.15 -5.58
CA VAL A 41 -0.57 9.73 -6.86
C VAL A 41 -2.03 9.31 -6.67
N HIS A 42 -2.34 8.52 -5.65
CA HIS A 42 -3.69 8.05 -5.35
C HIS A 42 -4.64 9.21 -5.06
N ARG A 43 -4.25 10.12 -4.16
CA ARG A 43 -5.01 11.34 -3.88
C ARG A 43 -5.20 12.20 -5.13
N TYR A 44 -4.17 12.33 -5.97
CA TYR A 44 -4.28 13.08 -7.22
C TYR A 44 -5.28 12.44 -8.20
N MET A 45 -5.29 11.11 -8.31
CA MET A 45 -6.26 10.40 -9.14
C MET A 45 -7.70 10.61 -8.66
N HIS A 46 -7.93 10.71 -7.35
CA HIS A 46 -9.24 11.06 -6.79
C HIS A 46 -9.64 12.52 -7.03
N GLN A 47 -8.70 13.45 -6.92
CA GLN A 47 -8.98 14.88 -7.07
C GLN A 47 -9.16 15.29 -8.53
N ASN A 48 -8.45 14.65 -9.45
CA ASN A 48 -8.56 14.91 -10.87
C ASN A 48 -9.76 14.14 -11.46
N LYS A 49 -10.82 14.88 -11.85
CA LYS A 49 -12.05 14.30 -12.41
C LYS A 49 -11.83 13.38 -13.62
N PHE A 50 -10.85 13.69 -14.48
CA PHE A 50 -10.54 12.87 -15.64
C PHE A 50 -9.92 11.54 -15.21
N LEU A 51 -8.90 11.58 -14.34
CA LEU A 51 -8.22 10.39 -13.85
C LEU A 51 -9.17 9.53 -13.02
N TYR A 52 -9.97 10.12 -12.13
CA TYR A 52 -10.98 9.38 -11.40
C TYR A 52 -11.93 8.66 -12.36
N ARG A 53 -12.56 9.39 -13.29
CA ARG A 53 -13.60 8.82 -14.15
C ARG A 53 -13.09 7.74 -15.12
N HIS A 54 -11.86 7.84 -15.61
CA HIS A 54 -11.38 6.95 -16.69
C HIS A 54 -10.31 5.96 -16.25
N VAL A 55 -9.68 6.17 -15.10
CA VAL A 55 -8.61 5.31 -14.60
C VAL A 55 -9.04 4.69 -13.28
N HIS A 56 -9.20 5.51 -12.24
CA HIS A 56 -9.29 5.02 -10.88
C HIS A 56 -10.68 4.50 -10.48
N SER A 57 -11.74 4.98 -11.14
CA SER A 57 -13.10 4.50 -10.88
C SER A 57 -13.28 3.01 -11.22
N GLN A 58 -12.41 2.41 -12.05
CA GLN A 58 -12.41 0.97 -12.28
C GLN A 58 -12.14 0.22 -10.97
N HIS A 59 -11.13 0.64 -10.22
CA HIS A 59 -10.80 0.07 -8.92
C HIS A 59 -11.94 0.25 -7.93
N HIS A 60 -12.53 1.45 -7.87
CA HIS A 60 -13.69 1.79 -7.03
C HIS A 60 -15.02 1.18 -7.47
N ARG A 61 -15.05 0.33 -8.51
CA ARG A 61 -16.23 -0.54 -8.75
C ARG A 61 -16.38 -1.56 -7.63
N LEU A 62 -15.30 -1.87 -6.93
CA LEU A 62 -15.25 -2.81 -5.81
C LEU A 62 -15.60 -2.11 -4.49
N VAL A 63 -16.87 -1.70 -4.35
CA VAL A 63 -17.36 -1.00 -3.15
C VAL A 63 -17.16 -1.82 -1.87
N ALA A 64 -17.14 -3.15 -1.99
CA ALA A 64 -16.68 -4.07 -0.96
C ALA A 64 -15.39 -4.75 -1.45
N PRO A 65 -14.21 -4.35 -0.94
CA PRO A 65 -12.95 -4.97 -1.32
C PRO A 65 -12.91 -6.47 -0.99
N TYR A 66 -12.21 -7.23 -1.83
CA TYR A 66 -11.87 -8.63 -1.58
C TYR A 66 -10.47 -8.94 -2.13
N ALA A 67 -9.85 -10.03 -1.65
CA ALA A 67 -8.43 -10.33 -1.89
C ALA A 67 -8.02 -10.36 -3.38
N VAL A 68 -8.83 -11.00 -4.23
CA VAL A 68 -8.55 -11.10 -5.68
C VAL A 68 -8.72 -9.73 -6.38
N GLY A 69 -9.53 -8.85 -5.80
CA GLY A 69 -9.78 -7.49 -6.29
C GLY A 69 -8.68 -6.49 -5.94
N ALA A 70 -7.69 -6.88 -5.13
CA ALA A 70 -6.65 -5.98 -4.62
C ALA A 70 -5.87 -5.24 -5.73
N LEU A 71 -5.70 -5.88 -6.89
CA LEU A 71 -5.06 -5.30 -8.08
C LEU A 71 -6.03 -5.20 -9.27
N TYR A 72 -7.34 -5.15 -9.01
CA TYR A 72 -8.33 -4.85 -10.05
C TYR A 72 -8.29 -3.35 -10.37
N ASN A 73 -7.19 -2.90 -10.96
CA ASN A 73 -6.94 -1.52 -11.31
C ASN A 73 -6.80 -1.36 -12.84
N HIS A 74 -6.93 -0.13 -13.31
CA HIS A 74 -6.66 0.18 -14.71
C HIS A 74 -5.16 0.03 -14.99
N PRO A 75 -4.69 -0.43 -16.16
CA PRO A 75 -3.25 -0.64 -16.41
C PRO A 75 -2.37 0.59 -16.16
N ILE A 76 -2.89 1.79 -16.45
CA ILE A 76 -2.19 3.07 -16.13
C ILE A 76 -2.04 3.27 -14.62
N GLU A 77 -3.03 2.86 -13.83
CA GLU A 77 -2.95 2.92 -12.37
C GLU A 77 -1.89 1.97 -11.84
N GLY A 78 -1.90 0.70 -12.28
CA GLY A 78 -0.85 -0.26 -11.91
C GLY A 78 0.55 0.17 -12.36
N LEU A 79 0.68 0.81 -13.53
CA LEU A 79 1.95 1.39 -13.97
C LEU A 79 2.42 2.50 -13.03
N LEU A 80 1.55 3.46 -12.70
CA LEU A 80 1.93 4.63 -11.92
C LEU A 80 2.10 4.33 -10.42
N LEU A 81 1.20 3.55 -9.81
CA LEU A 81 1.27 3.23 -8.38
C LEU A 81 2.24 2.08 -8.10
N ASP A 82 2.13 0.97 -8.81
CA ASP A 82 2.87 -0.26 -8.48
C ASP A 82 4.26 -0.24 -9.11
N THR A 83 4.34 -0.03 -10.43
CA THR A 83 5.61 -0.16 -11.15
C THR A 83 6.54 1.04 -10.88
N VAL A 84 6.06 2.26 -11.07
CA VAL A 84 6.86 3.47 -10.81
C VAL A 84 7.12 3.64 -9.31
N GLY A 85 6.11 3.46 -8.46
CA GLY A 85 6.28 3.52 -7.01
C GLY A 85 7.26 2.47 -6.49
N GLY A 86 7.16 1.23 -6.98
CA GLY A 86 8.10 0.16 -6.67
C GLY A 86 9.52 0.44 -7.14
N ALA A 87 9.69 0.94 -8.37
CA ALA A 87 10.99 1.29 -8.91
C ALA A 87 11.68 2.41 -8.12
N ILE A 88 10.95 3.47 -7.77
CA ILE A 88 11.49 4.58 -6.95
C ILE A 88 11.88 4.06 -5.57
N SER A 89 11.04 3.21 -4.95
CA SER A 89 11.32 2.63 -3.62
C SER A 89 12.56 1.73 -3.63
N TYR A 90 12.71 0.90 -4.67
CA TYR A 90 13.88 0.05 -4.88
C TYR A 90 15.16 0.87 -5.04
N LEU A 91 15.13 1.91 -5.88
CA LEU A 91 16.31 2.74 -6.15
C LEU A 91 16.67 3.60 -4.95
N ALA A 92 15.70 4.24 -4.31
CA ALA A 92 15.92 5.16 -3.19
C ALA A 92 16.45 4.44 -1.93
N SER A 93 16.02 3.19 -1.69
CA SER A 93 16.53 2.39 -0.58
C SER A 93 17.93 1.81 -0.84
N GLY A 94 18.38 1.80 -2.10
CA GLY A 94 19.65 1.20 -2.50
C GLY A 94 19.73 -0.29 -2.17
N MET A 95 18.59 -0.98 -2.09
CA MET A 95 18.54 -2.39 -1.72
C MET A 95 19.02 -3.28 -2.86
N THR A 96 19.57 -4.44 -2.52
CA THR A 96 19.94 -5.41 -3.56
C THR A 96 18.69 -6.03 -4.18
N ALA A 97 18.80 -6.59 -5.39
CA ALA A 97 17.69 -7.31 -6.02
C ALA A 97 17.11 -8.44 -5.13
N ARG A 98 17.95 -9.09 -4.31
CA ARG A 98 17.49 -10.15 -3.38
C ARG A 98 16.62 -9.57 -2.26
N THR A 99 17.07 -8.48 -1.63
CA THR A 99 16.29 -7.76 -0.62
C THR A 99 15.00 -7.19 -1.23
N ALA A 100 15.05 -6.76 -2.49
CA ALA A 100 13.88 -6.28 -3.22
C ALA A 100 12.81 -7.36 -3.43
N VAL A 101 13.21 -8.59 -3.75
CA VAL A 101 12.25 -9.71 -3.82
C VAL A 101 11.50 -9.87 -2.50
N LEU A 102 12.21 -9.86 -1.37
CA LEU A 102 11.58 -9.95 -0.05
C LEU A 102 10.62 -8.77 0.21
N PHE A 103 11.06 -7.55 -0.10
CA PHE A 103 10.25 -6.35 0.06
C PHE A 103 8.97 -6.39 -0.80
N PHE A 104 9.08 -6.73 -2.09
CA PHE A 104 7.93 -6.77 -2.99
C PHE A 104 6.97 -7.92 -2.68
N CYS A 105 7.47 -9.10 -2.31
CA CYS A 105 6.60 -10.17 -1.80
C CYS A 105 5.81 -9.70 -0.58
N PHE A 106 6.49 -9.05 0.37
CA PHE A 106 5.84 -8.49 1.54
C PHE A 106 4.82 -7.41 1.19
N ALA A 107 5.15 -6.49 0.29
CA ALA A 107 4.24 -5.43 -0.17
C ALA A 107 2.98 -6.01 -0.83
N VAL A 108 3.11 -7.02 -1.70
CA VAL A 108 1.96 -7.68 -2.33
C VAL A 108 1.08 -8.38 -1.30
N VAL A 109 1.68 -9.11 -0.35
CA VAL A 109 0.92 -9.74 0.74
C VAL A 109 0.16 -8.68 1.54
N LYS A 110 0.81 -7.54 1.83
CA LYS A 110 0.19 -6.44 2.56
C LYS A 110 -0.97 -5.80 1.79
N THR A 111 -0.81 -5.56 0.48
CA THR A 111 -1.88 -5.05 -0.37
C THR A 111 -3.07 -6.02 -0.40
N VAL A 112 -2.83 -7.32 -0.47
CA VAL A 112 -3.91 -8.33 -0.40
C VAL A 112 -4.61 -8.30 0.96
N ASP A 113 -3.86 -8.21 2.06
CA ASP A 113 -4.41 -8.09 3.41
C ASP A 113 -5.30 -6.84 3.56
N ASP A 114 -4.88 -5.71 3.02
CA ASP A 114 -5.63 -4.46 3.06
C ASP A 114 -6.94 -4.51 2.26
N HIS A 115 -7.02 -5.39 1.27
CA HIS A 115 -8.21 -5.50 0.42
C HIS A 115 -9.05 -6.74 0.74
N CYS A 116 -8.60 -7.63 1.63
CA CYS A 116 -9.24 -8.94 1.74
C CYS A 116 -10.67 -8.90 2.31
N GLY A 117 -11.04 -7.82 3.00
CA GLY A 117 -12.32 -7.68 3.69
C GLY A 117 -12.42 -8.56 4.94
N LEU A 118 -11.33 -9.18 5.38
CA LEU A 118 -11.31 -10.16 6.47
C LEU A 118 -10.58 -9.61 7.69
N TRP A 119 -11.31 -9.44 8.78
CA TRP A 119 -10.74 -9.14 10.09
C TRP A 119 -10.45 -10.44 10.86
N LEU A 120 -9.32 -11.08 10.55
CA LEU A 120 -8.94 -12.36 11.15
C LEU A 120 -8.34 -12.20 12.56
N PRO A 121 -8.76 -13.01 13.55
CA PRO A 121 -8.13 -13.03 14.86
C PRO A 121 -6.64 -13.36 14.77
N GLY A 122 -5.79 -12.55 15.41
CA GLY A 122 -4.35 -12.77 15.42
C GLY A 122 -3.61 -12.35 14.15
N ASN A 123 -4.25 -11.58 13.25
CA ASN A 123 -3.57 -11.02 12.08
C ASN A 123 -2.41 -10.11 12.53
N ILE A 124 -1.18 -10.56 12.29
CA ILE A 124 0.04 -9.85 12.69
C ILE A 124 0.21 -8.51 11.96
N PHE A 125 -0.35 -8.35 10.76
CA PHE A 125 -0.25 -7.09 10.03
C PHE A 125 -1.09 -6.03 10.70
N HIS A 126 -2.26 -6.36 11.21
CA HIS A 126 -3.12 -5.42 11.94
C HIS A 126 -2.48 -4.96 13.27
N LEU A 127 -1.55 -5.73 13.84
CA LEU A 127 -0.78 -5.33 15.03
C LEU A 127 0.34 -4.33 14.71
N LEU A 128 0.91 -4.42 13.50
CA LEU A 128 2.08 -3.64 13.09
C LEU A 128 1.70 -2.42 12.24
N PHE A 129 0.59 -2.49 11.51
CA PHE A 129 0.17 -1.51 10.51
C PHE A 129 -1.26 -1.05 10.76
N GLN A 130 -1.41 0.27 10.78
CA GLN A 130 -2.73 0.91 10.94
C GLN A 130 -3.48 1.03 9.62
N ASN A 131 -2.75 1.01 8.50
CA ASN A 131 -3.35 0.71 7.20
C ASN A 131 -3.66 -0.79 7.20
N ASN A 132 -4.93 -1.13 7.15
CA ASN A 132 -5.45 -2.49 7.25
C ASN A 132 -6.78 -2.58 6.49
N THR A 133 -7.39 -3.77 6.50
CA THR A 133 -8.63 -3.99 5.75
C THR A 133 -9.76 -3.02 6.08
N ALA A 134 -9.92 -2.62 7.33
CA ALA A 134 -10.99 -1.72 7.73
C ALA A 134 -10.70 -0.27 7.32
N TYR A 135 -9.43 0.15 7.41
CA TYR A 135 -8.99 1.46 6.91
C TYR A 135 -9.28 1.61 5.41
N HIS A 136 -8.97 0.58 4.62
CA HIS A 136 -9.14 0.62 3.18
C HIS A 136 -10.60 0.39 2.76
N ASP A 137 -11.36 -0.45 3.48
CA ASP A 137 -12.80 -0.59 3.26
C ASP A 137 -13.53 0.76 3.38
N ILE A 138 -13.19 1.56 4.41
CA ILE A 138 -13.75 2.90 4.58
C ILE A 138 -13.50 3.77 3.36
N HIS A 139 -12.32 3.69 2.75
CA HIS A 139 -11.97 4.45 1.55
C HIS A 139 -12.85 4.08 0.34
N HIS A 140 -13.11 2.78 0.12
CA HIS A 140 -13.97 2.27 -0.96
C HIS A 140 -15.46 2.57 -0.76
N GLN A 141 -15.89 2.90 0.45
CA GLN A 141 -17.25 3.35 0.69
C GLN A 141 -17.49 4.71 0.00
N LEU A 142 -18.73 4.94 -0.45
CA LEU A 142 -19.11 6.18 -1.16
C LEU A 142 -18.73 7.48 -0.43
N LYS A 143 -18.76 7.46 0.92
CA LYS A 143 -18.40 8.62 1.76
C LYS A 143 -16.89 8.76 1.97
N GLY A 144 -16.13 7.68 1.81
CA GLY A 144 -14.69 7.63 2.04
C GLY A 144 -13.82 7.96 0.84
N LEU A 145 -14.40 8.14 -0.36
CA LEU A 145 -13.69 8.53 -1.59
C LEU A 145 -12.84 9.82 -1.49
N LYS A 146 -12.97 10.57 -0.38
CA LYS A 146 -12.20 11.79 -0.10
C LYS A 146 -11.13 11.62 0.98
N TYR A 147 -10.96 10.42 1.52
CA TYR A 147 -10.17 10.15 2.72
C TYR A 147 -9.39 8.84 2.59
N ASN A 148 -8.44 8.59 3.49
CA ASN A 148 -7.71 7.34 3.64
C ASN A 148 -6.95 6.88 2.38
N TYR A 149 -6.21 7.78 1.73
CA TYR A 149 -5.51 7.50 0.47
C TYR A 149 -4.19 6.73 0.62
N SER A 150 -3.60 6.70 1.82
CA SER A 150 -2.29 6.06 2.05
C SER A 150 -2.38 4.57 1.77
N GLN A 151 -1.34 4.03 1.17
CA GLN A 151 -1.16 2.59 0.93
C GLN A 151 0.32 2.31 0.63
N PRO A 152 0.83 1.11 0.95
CA PRO A 152 0.14 0.02 1.66
C PRO A 152 0.42 -0.07 3.17
N PHE A 153 1.34 0.72 3.75
CA PHE A 153 1.83 0.44 5.11
C PHE A 153 1.26 1.37 6.19
N PHE A 154 1.42 2.68 6.05
CA PHE A 154 1.18 3.64 7.12
C PHE A 154 0.24 4.78 6.69
N PRO A 155 -0.73 5.19 7.53
CA PRO A 155 -1.63 6.32 7.25
C PRO A 155 -0.98 7.69 7.54
N ILE A 156 0.35 7.80 7.44
CA ILE A 156 1.11 8.98 7.88
C ILE A 156 0.61 10.22 7.13
N TRP A 157 0.54 10.15 5.81
CA TRP A 157 0.18 11.29 4.98
C TRP A 157 -1.28 11.69 5.13
N ASP A 158 -2.19 10.74 5.33
CA ASP A 158 -3.58 11.05 5.67
C ASP A 158 -3.70 11.82 6.97
N LYS A 159 -2.92 11.45 7.99
CA LYS A 159 -2.91 12.17 9.27
C LYS A 159 -2.27 13.55 9.15
N VAL A 160 -1.14 13.65 8.45
CA VAL A 160 -0.41 14.92 8.27
C VAL A 160 -1.22 15.92 7.46
N LEU A 161 -1.94 15.47 6.43
CA LEU A 161 -2.65 16.34 5.48
C LEU A 161 -4.15 16.41 5.74
N GLY A 162 -4.63 15.89 6.87
CA GLY A 162 -6.03 15.97 7.28
C GLY A 162 -7.01 15.20 6.40
N THR A 163 -6.55 14.12 5.75
CA THR A 163 -7.40 13.23 4.95
C THR A 163 -7.64 11.88 5.62
N TYR A 164 -7.28 11.72 6.89
CA TYR A 164 -7.60 10.53 7.68
C TYR A 164 -9.06 10.53 8.14
N MET A 165 -9.79 9.47 7.83
CA MET A 165 -11.14 9.20 8.34
C MET A 165 -11.08 8.06 9.37
N PRO A 166 -11.36 8.33 10.66
CA PRO A 166 -11.42 7.30 11.68
C PRO A 166 -12.64 6.39 11.49
N PHE A 167 -12.55 5.17 12.00
CA PHE A 167 -13.60 4.16 11.87
C PHE A 167 -13.76 3.30 13.13
N ASN A 168 -14.94 2.71 13.27
CA ASN A 168 -15.27 1.67 14.25
C ASN A 168 -15.58 0.37 13.53
N LEU A 169 -15.19 -0.77 14.13
CA LEU A 169 -15.68 -2.07 13.72
C LEU A 169 -16.94 -2.41 14.51
N VAL A 170 -18.03 -2.68 13.80
CA VAL A 170 -19.29 -3.09 14.42
C VAL A 170 -19.65 -4.51 14.03
N THR A 171 -20.19 -5.27 14.97
CA THR A 171 -20.72 -6.60 14.70
C THR A 171 -22.05 -6.48 13.97
N ARG A 172 -22.21 -7.21 12.87
CA ARG A 172 -23.46 -7.24 12.10
C ARG A 172 -24.44 -8.25 12.71
N PRO A 173 -25.77 -8.01 12.67
CA PRO A 173 -26.77 -8.97 13.16
C PRO A 173 -26.66 -10.37 12.54
N GLU A 174 -26.31 -10.42 11.25
CA GLU A 174 -26.08 -11.63 10.46
C GLU A 174 -24.70 -12.27 10.67
N GLY A 175 -23.86 -11.70 11.55
CA GLY A 175 -22.48 -12.13 11.80
C GLY A 175 -21.44 -11.38 10.96
N GLY A 176 -20.19 -11.43 11.43
CA GLY A 176 -19.08 -10.70 10.83
C GLY A 176 -18.94 -9.26 11.34
N LEU A 177 -17.96 -8.55 10.78
CA LEU A 177 -17.61 -7.17 11.15
C LEU A 177 -17.82 -6.24 9.95
N GLU A 178 -18.20 -5.01 10.25
CA GLU A 178 -18.36 -3.92 9.28
C GLU A 178 -17.58 -2.70 9.77
N ALA A 179 -16.76 -2.10 8.90
CA ALA A 179 -16.09 -0.84 9.19
C ALA A 179 -17.06 0.32 8.95
N ARG A 180 -17.25 1.17 9.96
CA ARG A 180 -18.10 2.37 9.85
C ARG A 180 -17.32 3.62 10.20
N PRO A 181 -17.42 4.69 9.42
CA PRO A 181 -16.84 5.98 9.80
C PRO A 181 -17.35 6.40 11.18
N VAL A 182 -16.46 6.93 12.02
CA VAL A 182 -16.89 7.59 13.26
C VAL A 182 -17.69 8.83 12.83
N LYS A 183 -18.93 8.95 13.30
CA LYS A 183 -19.73 10.16 13.09
C LYS A 183 -19.18 11.24 14.03
N ASP A 184 -18.91 12.41 13.47
CA ASP A 184 -18.73 13.65 14.24
C ASP A 184 -19.98 13.97 15.07
#